data_AF-A0AAW0JKL7-F1
#
_entry.id   AF-A0AAW0JKL7-F1
#
_cell.length_a   1.000
_cell.length_b   1.000
_cell.length_c   1.000
_cell.angle_alpha   90.00
_cell.angle_beta   90.00
_cell.angle_gamma   90.00
#
_symmetry.space_group_name_H-M   'P 1'
#
loop_
_entity.id
_entity.type
_entity.pdbx_description
1 polymer ?
#
loop_
_entity_poly.entity_id
_entity_poly.type
_entity_poly.pdbx_seq_one_letter_code
_entity_poly.pdbx_strand_id
1 'polypeptide(L)'
;MVTAGMRSLHDSMKMKAGKIFLLLLCLNVITIGVIANPPTCDANLGEACSDSSEWQGEFFPGIPKIKYEGPSSKNPLAYKWYNKEEEILGKKMKDWMRFSVAFWHTFRGSGSDPFGAPTKYWPWEDGTNSVAMAKRRSKIDLYLSNFVYLESNANLDEVVALAKELQGTKIRPLWGTAQLFMHPRYMHGGATSSELGVYVYSAAQVKKAMEVGICVHVKCYFLFVTYACNITHYLGRENYTFWGGREGYQTLLNTDMG
;
A
#
# COMPACT_ATOMS: atom_id res chain seq x y z
N MET A 1 42.90 -62.26 -6.09
CA MET A 1 42.72 -61.34 -4.95
C MET A 1 42.71 -59.85 -5.36
N VAL A 2 42.34 -59.50 -6.61
CA VAL A 2 42.37 -58.10 -7.11
C VAL A 2 40.96 -57.57 -7.44
N THR A 3 39.96 -58.43 -7.60
CA THR A 3 38.58 -58.05 -7.94
C THR A 3 37.72 -57.61 -6.74
N ALA A 4 38.12 -57.94 -5.51
CA ALA A 4 37.40 -57.52 -4.30
C ALA A 4 37.74 -56.08 -3.85
N GLY A 5 38.96 -55.60 -4.12
CA GLY A 5 39.42 -54.26 -3.72
C GLY A 5 38.79 -53.13 -4.53
N MET A 6 38.53 -53.35 -5.83
CA MET A 6 37.93 -52.32 -6.70
C MET A 6 36.44 -52.09 -6.43
N ARG A 7 35.70 -53.11 -5.95
CA ARG A 7 34.30 -52.93 -5.51
C ARG A 7 34.21 -52.11 -4.22
N SER A 8 35.10 -52.36 -3.27
CA SER A 8 35.18 -51.61 -2.00
C SER A 8 35.49 -50.12 -2.21
N LEU A 9 36.38 -49.79 -3.15
CA LEU A 9 36.69 -48.39 -3.51
C LEU A 9 35.52 -47.70 -4.23
N HIS A 10 34.82 -48.41 -5.13
CA HIS A 10 33.66 -47.87 -5.84
C HIS A 10 32.47 -47.61 -4.89
N ASP A 11 32.25 -48.48 -3.91
CA ASP A 11 31.20 -48.30 -2.90
C ASP A 11 31.54 -47.20 -1.88
N SER A 12 32.82 -47.06 -1.50
CA SER A 12 33.30 -45.97 -0.63
C SER A 12 33.17 -44.58 -1.29
N MET A 13 33.42 -44.49 -2.60
CA MET A 13 33.24 -43.25 -3.37
C MET A 13 31.76 -42.88 -3.56
N LYS A 14 30.86 -43.87 -3.75
CA LYS A 14 29.40 -43.64 -3.79
C LYS A 14 28.85 -43.15 -2.44
N MET A 15 29.33 -43.69 -1.32
CA MET A 15 28.94 -43.22 0.02
C MET A 15 29.40 -41.78 0.30
N LYS A 16 30.55 -41.35 -0.23
CA LYS A 16 31.02 -39.95 -0.11
C LYS A 16 30.23 -38.99 -1.00
N ALA A 17 29.92 -39.38 -2.24
CA ALA A 17 29.12 -38.57 -3.15
C ALA A 17 27.68 -38.37 -2.63
N GLY A 18 27.06 -39.42 -2.08
CA GLY A 18 25.73 -39.33 -1.46
C GLY A 18 25.70 -38.42 -0.22
N LYS A 19 26.75 -38.46 0.62
CA LYS A 19 26.87 -37.55 1.78
C LYS A 19 27.11 -36.10 1.37
N ILE A 20 27.89 -35.84 0.32
CA ILE A 20 28.11 -34.49 -0.22
C ILE A 20 26.83 -33.95 -0.86
N PHE A 21 26.10 -34.78 -1.60
CA PHE A 21 24.80 -34.41 -2.18
C PHE A 21 23.75 -34.12 -1.09
N LEU A 22 23.72 -34.92 -0.02
CA LEU A 22 22.85 -34.68 1.14
C LEU A 22 23.25 -33.39 1.89
N LEU A 23 24.54 -33.09 2.03
CA LEU A 23 25.04 -31.83 2.59
C LEU A 23 24.68 -30.62 1.73
N LEU A 24 24.77 -30.73 0.40
CA LEU A 24 24.36 -29.67 -0.54
C LEU A 24 22.84 -29.47 -0.56
N LEU A 25 22.05 -30.54 -0.42
CA LEU A 25 20.60 -30.45 -0.22
C LEU A 25 20.27 -29.78 1.13
N CYS A 26 20.96 -30.16 2.21
CA CYS A 26 20.80 -29.51 3.50
C CYS A 26 21.21 -28.03 3.46
N LEU A 27 22.29 -27.66 2.77
CA LEU A 27 22.66 -26.25 2.58
C LEU A 27 21.63 -25.48 1.73
N ASN A 28 21.04 -26.09 0.71
CA ASN A 28 19.97 -25.46 -0.08
C ASN A 28 18.65 -25.34 0.71
N VAL A 29 18.33 -26.30 1.57
CA VAL A 29 17.19 -26.21 2.50
C VAL A 29 17.45 -25.13 3.56
N ILE A 30 18.69 -24.96 4.01
CA ILE A 30 19.08 -23.89 4.94
C ILE A 30 19.05 -22.52 4.23
N THR A 31 19.41 -22.40 2.95
CA THR A 31 19.28 -21.11 2.22
C THR A 31 17.83 -20.78 1.86
N ILE A 32 16.97 -21.77 1.60
CA ILE A 32 15.51 -21.55 1.44
C ILE A 32 14.84 -21.22 2.77
N GLY A 33 15.35 -21.74 3.90
CA GLY A 33 14.86 -21.42 5.24
C GLY A 33 15.26 -20.04 5.78
N VAL A 34 16.16 -19.31 5.10
CA VAL A 34 16.71 -18.01 5.56
C VAL A 34 16.13 -16.81 4.79
N ILE A 35 15.20 -17.01 3.85
CA ILE A 35 14.40 -15.92 3.23
C ILE A 35 12.90 -16.06 3.53
N ALA A 36 12.53 -16.78 4.58
CA ALA A 36 11.15 -16.83 5.05
C ALA A 36 11.07 -16.33 6.49
N ASN A 37 10.88 -15.01 6.66
CA ASN A 37 10.25 -14.46 7.86
C ASN A 37 9.56 -13.11 7.56
N PRO A 38 8.32 -12.86 8.04
CA PRO A 38 7.34 -13.80 8.60
C PRO A 38 6.03 -13.85 7.79
N PRO A 39 5.26 -14.95 7.87
CA PRO A 39 3.82 -14.86 7.69
C PRO A 39 3.31 -13.91 8.78
N THR A 40 2.50 -12.91 8.44
CA THR A 40 1.81 -12.05 9.43
C THR A 40 1.18 -12.95 10.51
N CYS A 41 1.40 -12.82 11.82
CA CYS A 41 1.43 -11.69 12.77
C CYS A 41 2.67 -11.78 13.71
N ASP A 42 3.24 -10.69 14.27
CA ASP A 42 2.85 -10.21 15.61
C ASP A 42 3.37 -8.78 15.93
N ALA A 43 2.61 -8.00 16.71
CA ALA A 43 3.12 -6.81 17.44
C ALA A 43 3.02 -6.96 18.96
N ASN A 44 2.55 -8.10 19.48
CA ASN A 44 2.66 -8.46 20.89
C ASN A 44 2.84 -9.97 21.03
N LEU A 45 3.96 -10.39 21.63
CA LEU A 45 4.20 -11.77 22.07
C LEU A 45 2.97 -12.33 22.83
N GLY A 46 2.07 -13.06 22.15
CA GLY A 46 1.03 -13.82 22.85
C GLY A 46 -0.30 -14.13 22.14
N GLU A 47 -0.67 -13.50 21.02
CA GLU A 47 -1.97 -13.79 20.39
C GLU A 47 -1.83 -14.39 18.98
N ALA A 48 -2.19 -15.67 18.87
CA ALA A 48 -2.24 -16.40 17.62
C ALA A 48 -3.29 -15.77 16.68
N CYS A 49 -2.91 -15.52 15.42
CA CYS A 49 -3.85 -15.10 14.38
C CYS A 49 -5.00 -16.12 14.33
N SER A 50 -6.25 -15.67 14.47
CA SER A 50 -7.42 -16.56 14.29
C SER A 50 -7.49 -17.04 12.83
N ASP A 51 -8.07 -18.22 12.61
CA ASP A 51 -8.30 -18.80 11.27
C ASP A 51 -9.21 -17.92 10.39
N SER A 52 -9.91 -16.95 10.99
CA SER A 52 -10.46 -15.79 10.29
C SER A 52 -9.39 -14.72 10.17
N SER A 53 -9.06 -14.32 8.94
CA SER A 53 -8.10 -13.27 8.52
C SER A 53 -8.24 -11.86 9.15
N GLU A 54 -8.97 -11.72 10.25
CA GLU A 54 -9.26 -10.49 10.96
C GLU A 54 -8.24 -10.24 12.07
N TRP A 55 -7.52 -9.11 11.95
CA TRP A 55 -6.65 -8.61 13.00
C TRP A 55 -7.46 -8.18 14.24
N GLN A 56 -7.12 -8.72 15.40
CA GLN A 56 -7.70 -8.39 16.71
C GLN A 56 -6.57 -7.78 17.58
N GLY A 57 -6.45 -6.45 17.62
CA GLY A 57 -5.42 -5.76 18.41
C GLY A 57 -5.27 -4.29 18.08
N GLU A 58 -4.74 -3.49 19.01
CA GLU A 58 -4.38 -2.09 18.75
C GLU A 58 -3.16 -2.01 17.81
N PHE A 59 -3.25 -1.19 16.76
CA PHE A 59 -2.13 -1.01 15.81
C PHE A 59 -0.95 -0.21 16.38
N PHE A 60 -1.19 0.57 17.43
CA PHE A 60 -0.19 1.40 18.09
C PHE A 60 -0.25 1.21 19.62
N PRO A 61 0.13 0.02 20.13
CA PRO A 61 0.05 -0.26 21.55
C PRO A 61 0.94 0.70 22.34
N GLY A 62 0.41 1.23 23.45
CA GLY A 62 1.14 2.16 24.32
C GLY A 62 1.20 3.61 23.84
N ILE A 63 0.56 3.95 22.71
CA ILE A 63 0.42 5.34 22.25
C ILE A 63 -0.99 5.85 22.58
N PRO A 64 -1.18 6.59 23.69
CA PRO A 64 -2.48 7.16 24.02
C PRO A 64 -2.82 8.28 23.04
N LYS A 65 -4.10 8.70 23.06
CA LYS A 65 -4.53 9.89 22.32
C LYS A 65 -3.71 11.12 22.73
N ILE A 66 -3.00 11.70 21.75
CA ILE A 66 -2.11 12.85 21.95
C ILE A 66 -2.91 14.07 22.45
N LYS A 67 -2.45 14.64 23.58
CA LYS A 67 -3.07 15.81 24.24
C LYS A 67 -2.23 17.07 24.02
N TYR A 68 -2.85 18.22 24.23
CA TYR A 68 -2.15 19.50 24.31
C TYR A 68 -1.61 19.73 25.72
N GLU A 69 -0.32 20.07 25.83
CA GLU A 69 0.36 20.34 27.11
C GLU A 69 1.04 21.71 27.16
N GLY A 70 1.02 22.46 26.05
CA GLY A 70 1.60 23.80 25.97
C GLY A 70 3.10 23.84 25.65
N PRO A 71 3.65 25.05 25.43
CA PRO A 71 4.97 25.24 24.83
C PRO A 71 6.15 24.88 25.74
N SER A 72 5.93 24.83 27.06
CA SER A 72 6.94 24.44 28.04
C SER A 72 7.08 22.93 28.18
N SER A 73 6.13 22.14 27.67
CA SER A 73 6.16 20.67 27.79
C SER A 73 7.39 20.08 27.09
N LYS A 74 8.00 19.10 27.76
CA LYS A 74 9.10 18.27 27.23
C LYS A 74 8.63 16.91 26.73
N ASN A 75 7.35 16.57 26.92
CA ASN A 75 6.80 15.29 26.48
C ASN A 75 6.80 15.22 24.93
N PRO A 76 7.52 14.29 24.29
CA PRO A 76 7.52 14.20 22.83
C PRO A 76 6.13 13.87 22.26
N LEU A 77 5.31 13.10 22.97
CA LEU A 77 3.96 12.64 22.57
C LEU A 77 2.84 13.56 23.06
N ALA A 78 3.07 14.87 22.98
CA ALA A 78 2.09 15.91 23.27
C ALA A 78 2.17 17.06 22.26
N TYR A 79 1.06 17.72 22.00
CA TYR A 79 1.04 18.98 21.26
C TYR A 79 1.53 20.13 22.14
N LYS A 80 2.49 20.90 21.64
CA LYS A 80 3.03 22.08 22.32
C LYS A 80 2.33 23.36 21.89
N TRP A 81 1.89 23.40 20.63
CA TRP A 81 1.30 24.57 20.00
C TRP A 81 -0.11 24.32 19.45
N TYR A 82 -0.43 23.07 19.11
CA TYR A 82 -1.74 22.76 18.55
C TYR A 82 -2.76 22.46 19.65
N ASN A 83 -3.61 23.44 19.95
CA ASN A 83 -4.80 23.26 20.78
C ASN A 83 -6.06 23.35 19.91
N LYS A 84 -6.70 22.20 19.65
CA LYS A 84 -7.85 22.10 18.73
C LYS A 84 -9.05 23.01 19.08
N GLU A 85 -9.23 23.38 20.35
CA GLU A 85 -10.35 24.22 20.81
C GLU A 85 -9.96 25.69 20.99
N GLU A 86 -8.68 26.04 20.82
CA GLU A 86 -8.24 27.44 20.87
C GLU A 86 -8.84 28.24 19.72
N GLU A 87 -9.43 29.39 20.05
CA GLU A 87 -10.04 30.29 19.08
C GLU A 87 -9.03 31.35 18.62
N ILE A 88 -8.79 31.39 17.32
CA ILE A 88 -7.98 32.40 16.66
C ILE A 88 -8.89 33.17 15.73
N LEU A 89 -9.04 34.48 15.97
CA LEU A 89 -9.86 35.37 15.16
C LEU A 89 -11.31 34.83 14.96
N GLY A 90 -11.91 34.31 16.03
CA GLY A 90 -13.30 33.83 16.03
C GLY A 90 -13.52 32.45 15.39
N LYS A 91 -12.46 31.70 15.07
CA LYS A 91 -12.55 30.31 14.57
C LYS A 91 -11.57 29.42 15.30
N LYS A 92 -11.99 28.18 15.60
CA LYS A 92 -11.15 27.20 16.30
C LYS A 92 -9.96 26.78 15.43
N MET A 93 -8.81 26.52 16.05
CA MET A 93 -7.60 26.04 15.35
C MET A 93 -7.87 24.81 14.46
N LYS A 94 -8.70 23.86 14.91
CA LYS A 94 -9.03 22.68 14.10
C LYS A 94 -9.72 23.01 12.78
N ASP A 95 -10.50 24.09 12.77
CA ASP A 95 -11.26 24.54 11.59
C ASP A 95 -10.41 25.46 10.69
N TRP A 96 -9.37 26.10 11.24
CA TRP A 96 -8.33 26.76 10.47
C TRP A 96 -7.40 25.77 9.78
N MET A 97 -6.83 24.84 10.55
CA MET A 97 -5.73 23.99 10.11
C MET A 97 -6.22 22.79 9.29
N ARG A 98 -7.38 22.21 9.66
CA ARG A 98 -8.04 21.12 8.93
C ARG A 98 -7.06 20.00 8.53
N PHE A 99 -6.22 19.57 9.48
CA PHE A 99 -5.16 18.59 9.22
C PHE A 99 -5.71 17.31 8.61
N SER A 100 -4.95 16.76 7.65
CA SER A 100 -5.22 15.49 6.97
C SER A 100 -3.96 14.65 6.98
N VAL A 101 -4.11 13.33 7.05
CA VAL A 101 -3.01 12.37 6.96
C VAL A 101 -2.85 11.93 5.51
N ALA A 102 -1.63 11.98 5.00
CA ALA A 102 -1.29 11.51 3.65
C ALA A 102 -1.08 9.98 3.68
N PHE A 103 -2.08 9.24 3.22
CA PHE A 103 -2.10 7.79 3.42
C PHE A 103 -0.90 7.05 2.82
N TRP A 104 -0.49 7.42 1.60
CA TRP A 104 0.60 6.73 0.89
C TRP A 104 1.94 6.86 1.63
N HIS A 105 2.18 7.95 2.35
CA HIS A 105 3.39 8.08 3.16
C HIS A 105 3.27 7.34 4.49
N THR A 106 2.12 7.48 5.16
CA THR A 106 1.94 6.97 6.53
C THR A 106 1.76 5.45 6.58
N PHE A 107 0.97 4.87 5.68
CA PHE A 107 0.55 3.47 5.78
C PHE A 107 1.11 2.56 4.67
N ARG A 108 1.67 3.14 3.59
CA ARG A 108 2.31 2.39 2.49
C ARG A 108 3.82 2.63 2.38
N GLY A 109 4.34 3.65 3.05
CA GLY A 109 5.76 4.00 2.96
C GLY A 109 6.62 2.90 3.59
N SER A 110 7.39 2.20 2.76
CA SER A 110 8.30 1.12 3.17
C SER A 110 9.70 1.63 3.57
N GLY A 111 9.98 2.92 3.34
CA GLY A 111 11.31 3.49 3.57
C GLY A 111 12.36 3.06 2.56
N SER A 112 11.98 2.42 1.45
CA SER A 112 12.87 2.18 0.31
C SER A 112 13.15 3.48 -0.47
N ASP A 113 14.30 3.53 -1.12
CA ASP A 113 14.70 4.63 -2.01
C ASP A 113 15.37 4.05 -3.28
N PRO A 114 15.78 4.88 -4.28
CA PRO A 114 16.40 4.38 -5.50
C PRO A 114 17.72 3.60 -5.32
N PHE A 115 18.32 3.67 -4.13
CA PHE A 115 19.61 3.09 -3.79
C PHE A 115 19.51 2.02 -2.67
N GLY A 116 18.33 1.81 -2.08
CA GLY A 116 18.16 1.02 -0.87
C GLY A 116 16.84 0.25 -0.79
N ALA A 117 16.91 -0.96 -0.23
CA ALA A 117 15.75 -1.80 0.04
C ALA A 117 14.85 -1.22 1.15
N PRO A 118 13.60 -1.70 1.27
CA PRO A 118 12.70 -1.36 2.38
C PRO A 118 13.35 -1.47 3.76
N THR A 119 13.10 -0.47 4.61
CA THR A 119 13.60 -0.41 5.99
C THR A 119 12.48 -0.47 7.03
N LYS A 120 11.21 -0.34 6.60
CA LYS A 120 10.02 -0.37 7.46
C LYS A 120 9.16 -1.58 7.11
N TYR A 121 8.78 -2.34 8.14
CA TYR A 121 7.85 -3.46 8.06
C TYR A 121 6.66 -3.17 8.95
N TRP A 122 5.48 -3.02 8.34
CA TRP A 122 4.27 -2.67 9.07
C TRP A 122 3.50 -3.95 9.45
N PRO A 123 2.92 -4.04 10.66
CA PRO A 123 2.19 -5.23 11.09
C PRO A 123 0.90 -5.49 10.29
N TRP A 124 0.42 -4.47 9.55
CA TRP A 124 -0.74 -4.58 8.66
C TRP A 124 -0.39 -4.85 7.19
N GLU A 125 0.89 -4.96 6.84
CA GLU A 125 1.34 -5.32 5.49
C GLU A 125 1.80 -6.78 5.45
N ASP A 126 1.29 -7.54 4.51
CA ASP A 126 1.78 -8.90 4.19
C ASP A 126 2.62 -8.93 2.90
N GLY A 127 2.86 -7.77 2.28
CA GLY A 127 3.56 -7.63 1.00
C GLY A 127 2.70 -7.97 -0.24
N THR A 128 1.45 -8.40 -0.05
CA THR A 128 0.52 -8.73 -1.13
C THR A 128 -0.35 -7.54 -1.53
N ASN A 129 -0.98 -7.61 -2.71
CA ASN A 129 -2.04 -6.68 -3.13
C ASN A 129 -3.43 -7.32 -3.01
N SER A 130 -3.66 -8.08 -1.94
CA SER A 130 -4.95 -8.77 -1.71
C SER A 130 -6.04 -7.82 -1.16
N VAL A 131 -7.31 -8.17 -1.39
CA VAL A 131 -8.45 -7.43 -0.81
C VAL A 131 -8.43 -7.52 0.71
N ALA A 132 -8.07 -8.68 1.26
CA ALA A 132 -7.97 -8.89 2.70
C ALA A 132 -6.97 -7.92 3.34
N MET A 133 -5.78 -7.77 2.74
CA MET A 133 -4.79 -6.78 3.17
C MET A 133 -5.35 -5.36 3.06
N ALA A 134 -6.03 -5.03 1.96
CA ALA A 134 -6.60 -3.70 1.75
C ALA A 134 -7.68 -3.35 2.79
N LYS A 135 -8.51 -4.33 3.16
CA LYS A 135 -9.47 -4.22 4.27
C LYS A 135 -8.76 -4.05 5.61
N ARG A 136 -7.69 -4.81 5.88
CA ARG A 136 -6.88 -4.67 7.10
C ARG A 136 -6.30 -3.27 7.24
N ARG A 137 -5.75 -2.69 6.17
CA ARG A 137 -5.20 -1.34 6.17
C ARG A 137 -6.27 -0.27 6.39
N SER A 138 -7.47 -0.47 5.82
CA SER A 138 -8.59 0.45 5.97
C SER A 138 -9.08 0.58 7.42
N LYS A 139 -8.87 -0.45 8.25
CA LYS A 139 -9.16 -0.41 9.70
C LYS A 139 -8.26 0.55 10.48
N ILE A 140 -7.13 0.99 9.91
CA ILE A 140 -6.18 1.93 10.54
C ILE A 140 -6.51 3.37 10.15
N ASP A 141 -6.67 3.61 8.86
CA ASP A 141 -7.05 4.89 8.28
C ASP A 141 -7.63 4.67 6.88
N LEU A 142 -8.40 5.64 6.38
CA LEU A 142 -9.24 5.49 5.20
C LEU A 142 -8.46 5.72 3.90
N TYR A 143 -7.97 4.65 3.25
CA TYR A 143 -7.54 4.68 1.84
C TYR A 143 -7.17 3.30 1.29
N LEU A 144 -7.17 3.19 -0.05
CA LEU A 144 -6.90 1.94 -0.78
C LEU A 144 -5.89 2.09 -1.90
N SER A 145 -5.08 1.05 -2.12
CA SER A 145 -4.19 0.95 -3.29
C SER A 145 -4.16 -0.46 -3.87
N ASN A 146 -4.16 -0.51 -5.22
CA ASN A 146 -3.78 -1.61 -6.14
C ASN A 146 -4.80 -2.74 -6.38
N PHE A 147 -5.46 -2.75 -7.55
CA PHE A 147 -6.17 -3.92 -8.08
C PHE A 147 -6.15 -3.98 -9.65
N VAL A 148 -6.59 -5.10 -10.28
CA VAL A 148 -6.73 -5.35 -11.76
C VAL A 148 -8.17 -5.11 -12.31
N TYR A 149 -8.43 -4.34 -13.38
CA TYR A 149 -9.67 -3.55 -13.62
C TYR A 149 -11.07 -4.12 -13.24
N LEU A 150 -11.49 -5.31 -13.69
CA LEU A 150 -12.81 -5.85 -13.32
C LEU A 150 -12.85 -6.32 -11.87
N GLU A 151 -11.80 -7.03 -11.47
CA GLU A 151 -11.54 -7.34 -10.06
C GLU A 151 -11.32 -6.05 -9.26
N SER A 152 -10.79 -4.97 -9.85
CA SER A 152 -10.47 -3.72 -9.16
C SER A 152 -11.66 -2.95 -8.79
N ASN A 153 -12.62 -2.86 -9.69
CA ASN A 153 -13.80 -2.08 -9.41
C ASN A 153 -14.58 -2.79 -8.31
N ALA A 154 -14.71 -4.12 -8.37
CA ALA A 154 -15.29 -4.92 -7.31
C ALA A 154 -14.51 -4.80 -5.98
N ASN A 155 -13.20 -4.99 -6.01
CA ASN A 155 -12.34 -4.90 -4.83
C ASN A 155 -12.34 -3.48 -4.22
N LEU A 156 -12.34 -2.45 -5.07
CA LEU A 156 -12.46 -1.07 -4.64
C LEU A 156 -13.84 -0.81 -4.05
N ASP A 157 -14.90 -1.32 -4.65
CA ASP A 157 -16.27 -1.17 -4.13
C ASP A 157 -16.42 -1.84 -2.76
N GLU A 158 -15.85 -3.04 -2.58
CA GLU A 158 -15.84 -3.73 -1.29
C GLU A 158 -15.14 -2.92 -0.20
N VAL A 159 -13.99 -2.34 -0.53
CA VAL A 159 -13.23 -1.64 0.51
C VAL A 159 -13.69 -0.19 0.68
N VAL A 160 -14.30 0.43 -0.32
CA VAL A 160 -15.03 1.69 -0.19
C VAL A 160 -16.26 1.51 0.70
N ALA A 161 -16.95 0.37 0.60
CA ALA A 161 -18.05 0.03 1.51
C ALA A 161 -17.54 -0.06 2.96
N LEU A 162 -16.45 -0.79 3.21
CA LEU A 162 -15.82 -0.85 4.53
C LEU A 162 -15.34 0.52 5.02
N ALA A 163 -14.72 1.31 4.15
CA ALA A 163 -14.27 2.66 4.47
C ALA A 163 -15.44 3.55 4.91
N LYS A 164 -16.60 3.42 4.27
CA LYS A 164 -17.82 4.15 4.67
C LYS A 164 -18.33 3.73 6.05
N GLU A 165 -18.28 2.45 6.37
CA GLU A 165 -18.64 1.95 7.71
C GLU A 165 -17.68 2.47 8.78
N LEU A 166 -16.37 2.45 8.49
CA LEU A 166 -15.32 2.88 9.42
C LEU A 166 -15.25 4.40 9.61
N GLN A 167 -15.72 5.19 8.63
CA GLN A 167 -15.71 6.64 8.68
C GLN A 167 -16.46 7.20 9.91
N GLY A 168 -17.53 6.53 10.33
CA GLY A 168 -18.37 6.95 11.45
C GLY A 168 -18.76 8.43 11.34
N THR A 169 -18.53 9.21 12.41
CA THR A 169 -18.91 10.64 12.47
C THR A 169 -17.74 11.61 12.61
N LYS A 170 -16.50 11.13 12.74
CA LYS A 170 -15.36 11.98 13.15
C LYS A 170 -14.27 12.17 12.10
N ILE A 171 -14.11 11.23 11.17
CA ILE A 171 -13.09 11.29 10.12
C ILE A 171 -13.81 11.50 8.80
N ARG A 172 -13.21 12.30 7.91
CA ARG A 172 -13.78 12.57 6.59
C ARG A 172 -12.68 12.77 5.57
N PRO A 173 -12.82 12.21 4.34
CA PRO A 173 -11.81 12.35 3.31
C PRO A 173 -11.75 13.82 2.86
N LEU A 174 -10.57 14.44 2.98
CA LEU A 174 -10.39 15.82 2.51
C LEU A 174 -10.41 15.88 0.98
N TRP A 175 -9.78 14.91 0.33
CA TRP A 175 -9.71 14.81 -1.13
C TRP A 175 -9.51 13.37 -1.61
N GLY A 176 -9.92 13.11 -2.85
CA GLY A 176 -9.57 11.92 -3.64
C GLY A 176 -8.65 12.30 -4.81
N THR A 177 -7.96 11.34 -5.42
CA THR A 177 -7.13 11.57 -6.63
C THR A 177 -7.13 10.33 -7.52
N ALA A 178 -6.29 10.23 -8.53
CA ALA A 178 -6.03 8.98 -9.24
C ALA A 178 -4.51 8.84 -9.42
N GLN A 179 -3.97 7.67 -9.13
CA GLN A 179 -2.54 7.43 -9.25
C GLN A 179 -2.16 7.06 -10.69
N LEU A 180 -1.88 8.07 -11.52
CA LEU A 180 -1.59 7.93 -12.95
C LEU A 180 -0.08 8.00 -13.29
N PHE A 181 0.78 7.49 -12.42
CA PHE A 181 2.24 7.67 -12.59
C PHE A 181 3.12 6.48 -12.19
N MET A 182 2.64 5.56 -11.34
CA MET A 182 3.46 4.48 -10.79
C MET A 182 3.48 3.23 -11.67
N HIS A 183 2.38 2.94 -12.36
CA HIS A 183 2.34 1.79 -13.26
C HIS A 183 3.21 2.06 -14.49
N PRO A 184 3.98 1.06 -14.97
CA PRO A 184 4.67 1.13 -16.26
C PRO A 184 3.87 1.65 -17.47
N ARG A 185 2.53 1.53 -17.50
CA ARG A 185 1.69 2.04 -18.59
C ARG A 185 1.77 3.56 -18.71
N TYR A 186 2.02 4.23 -17.60
CA TYR A 186 2.08 5.69 -17.52
C TYR A 186 3.51 6.20 -17.74
N MET A 187 4.44 5.35 -18.20
CA MET A 187 5.84 5.75 -18.45
C MET A 187 5.93 6.95 -19.40
N HIS A 188 5.01 7.03 -20.36
CA HIS A 188 4.92 8.11 -21.35
C HIS A 188 3.83 9.15 -21.05
N GLY A 189 3.32 9.20 -19.81
CA GLY A 189 2.23 10.10 -19.42
C GLY A 189 0.90 9.39 -19.18
N GLY A 190 -0.04 10.10 -18.57
CA GLY A 190 -1.40 9.63 -18.34
C GLY A 190 -2.33 10.22 -19.39
N ALA A 191 -2.76 11.46 -19.16
CA ALA A 191 -3.50 12.25 -20.13
C ALA A 191 -2.61 12.79 -21.26
N THR A 192 -1.31 13.02 -21.01
CA THR A 192 -0.36 13.48 -22.05
C THR A 192 0.33 12.34 -22.78
N SER A 193 -0.20 11.12 -22.69
CA SER A 193 0.40 9.96 -23.37
C SER A 193 0.27 10.07 -24.88
N SER A 194 1.33 9.70 -25.61
CA SER A 194 1.28 9.52 -27.07
C SER A 194 0.45 8.30 -27.49
N GLU A 195 0.08 7.42 -26.56
CA GLU A 195 -0.75 6.24 -26.81
C GLU A 195 -2.22 6.48 -26.41
N LEU A 196 -3.13 6.44 -27.39
CA LEU A 196 -4.57 6.58 -27.14
C LEU A 196 -5.11 5.56 -26.11
N GLY A 197 -4.57 4.34 -26.11
CA GLY A 197 -4.94 3.31 -25.14
C GLY A 197 -4.67 3.73 -23.70
N VAL A 198 -3.55 4.40 -23.44
CA VAL A 198 -3.18 4.91 -22.12
C VAL A 198 -4.04 6.11 -21.73
N TYR A 199 -4.38 6.98 -22.68
CA TYR A 199 -5.30 8.09 -22.45
C TYR A 199 -6.68 7.61 -21.99
N VAL A 200 -7.29 6.71 -22.77
CA VAL A 200 -8.62 6.14 -22.45
C VAL A 200 -8.59 5.44 -21.11
N TYR A 201 -7.46 4.80 -20.81
CA TYR A 201 -7.27 4.13 -19.54
C TYR A 201 -7.23 5.09 -18.35
N SER A 202 -6.45 6.15 -18.48
CA SER A 202 -6.34 7.22 -17.47
C SER A 202 -7.70 7.85 -17.20
N ALA A 203 -8.47 8.11 -18.27
CA ALA A 203 -9.83 8.64 -18.16
C ALA A 203 -10.77 7.68 -17.39
N ALA A 204 -10.70 6.38 -17.66
CA ALA A 204 -11.51 5.39 -16.94
C ALA A 204 -11.14 5.33 -15.44
N GLN A 205 -9.85 5.40 -15.09
CA GLN A 205 -9.38 5.42 -13.71
C GLN A 205 -9.80 6.70 -12.97
N VAL A 206 -9.73 7.86 -13.64
CA VAL A 206 -10.23 9.14 -13.09
C VAL A 206 -11.74 9.07 -12.88
N LYS A 207 -12.51 8.57 -13.86
CA LYS A 207 -13.97 8.38 -13.73
C LYS A 207 -14.30 7.57 -12.48
N LYS A 208 -13.71 6.38 -12.33
CA LYS A 208 -13.96 5.52 -11.16
C LYS A 208 -13.55 6.22 -9.86
N ALA A 209 -12.39 6.88 -9.82
CA ALA A 209 -11.94 7.62 -8.64
C ALA A 209 -12.88 8.78 -8.25
N MET A 210 -13.42 9.49 -9.24
CA MET A 210 -14.41 10.53 -9.01
C MET A 210 -15.74 9.96 -8.52
N GLU A 211 -16.15 8.78 -9.02
CA GLU A 211 -17.33 8.05 -8.57
C GLU A 211 -17.22 7.60 -7.12
N VAL A 212 -16.14 6.91 -6.75
CA VAL A 212 -15.98 6.38 -5.39
C VAL A 212 -15.56 7.44 -4.37
N GLY A 213 -14.84 8.48 -4.82
CA GLY A 213 -14.32 9.54 -3.96
C GLY A 213 -13.06 9.22 -3.16
N ILE A 214 -12.26 8.26 -3.62
CA ILE A 214 -10.93 7.89 -3.08
C ILE A 214 -9.93 7.78 -4.25
N CYS A 215 -8.64 7.69 -3.93
CA CYS A 215 -7.61 7.37 -4.90
C CYS A 215 -7.67 5.95 -5.46
N VAL A 216 -7.47 5.83 -6.77
CA VAL A 216 -7.54 4.57 -7.50
C VAL A 216 -6.26 4.36 -8.32
N HIS A 217 -5.81 3.11 -8.46
CA HIS A 217 -4.74 2.62 -9.35
C HIS A 217 -5.25 1.39 -10.10
N VAL A 218 -5.11 1.34 -11.44
CA VAL A 218 -5.67 0.23 -12.23
C VAL A 218 -4.72 -0.24 -13.35
N LYS A 219 -4.77 -1.53 -13.74
CA LYS A 219 -4.23 -2.05 -15.03
C LYS A 219 -5.34 -2.62 -15.96
N CYS A 220 -5.41 -2.26 -17.25
CA CYS A 220 -6.23 -2.95 -18.28
C CYS A 220 -5.72 -2.79 -19.72
N TYR A 221 -6.08 -3.78 -20.53
CA TYR A 221 -6.29 -3.75 -21.99
C TYR A 221 -7.81 -3.70 -22.23
N PHE A 222 -8.24 -2.84 -23.15
CA PHE A 222 -9.57 -2.74 -23.82
C PHE A 222 -10.81 -3.40 -23.18
N LEU A 223 -11.80 -2.60 -22.74
CA LEU A 223 -13.19 -2.63 -23.25
C LEU A 223 -14.04 -1.50 -22.63
N PHE A 224 -14.80 -0.81 -23.48
CA PHE A 224 -15.79 0.22 -23.19
C PHE A 224 -16.93 -0.29 -22.27
N VAL A 225 -17.27 0.46 -21.22
CA VAL A 225 -18.63 0.45 -20.64
C VAL A 225 -19.01 1.86 -20.16
N THR A 226 -19.95 2.45 -20.90
CA THR A 226 -20.64 3.70 -20.61
C THR A 226 -21.77 3.41 -19.62
N TYR A 227 -21.62 3.73 -18.34
CA TYR A 227 -22.73 3.89 -17.38
C TYR A 227 -22.36 4.88 -16.26
N ALA A 228 -23.35 5.70 -15.92
CA ALA A 228 -23.54 6.43 -14.66
C ALA A 228 -22.67 7.67 -14.37
N CYS A 229 -22.97 8.77 -15.07
CA CYS A 229 -22.88 10.12 -14.52
C CYS A 229 -23.92 10.25 -13.38
N ASN A 230 -23.54 9.96 -12.12
CA ASN A 230 -24.32 10.41 -10.95
C ASN A 230 -23.66 10.31 -9.56
N ILE A 231 -22.35 10.10 -9.45
CA ILE A 231 -21.75 9.82 -8.13
C ILE A 231 -20.58 10.76 -7.88
N THR A 232 -20.86 11.90 -7.25
CA THR A 232 -19.81 12.81 -6.76
C THR A 232 -19.70 12.78 -5.23
N HIS A 233 -20.43 11.89 -4.53
CA HIS A 233 -20.75 12.07 -3.10
C HIS A 233 -20.62 10.86 -2.16
N TYR A 234 -20.17 9.67 -2.59
CA TYR A 234 -20.35 8.46 -1.76
C TYR A 234 -19.70 8.51 -0.36
N LEU A 235 -18.54 9.16 -0.24
CA LEU A 235 -17.83 9.39 1.04
C LEU A 235 -17.78 10.86 1.48
N GLY A 236 -18.48 11.76 0.77
CA GLY A 236 -18.58 13.18 1.14
C GLY A 236 -17.26 13.96 1.11
N ARG A 237 -16.36 13.67 0.15
CA ARG A 237 -15.10 14.42 -0.03
C ARG A 237 -15.37 15.88 -0.40
N GLU A 238 -14.51 16.79 0.05
CA GLU A 238 -14.64 18.21 -0.28
C GLU A 238 -13.90 18.60 -1.56
N ASN A 239 -12.81 17.89 -1.90
CA ASN A 239 -11.97 18.22 -3.05
C ASN A 239 -11.61 16.98 -3.88
N TYR A 240 -11.12 17.20 -5.10
CA TYR A 240 -10.48 16.18 -5.93
C TYR A 240 -9.21 16.76 -6.54
N THR A 241 -8.10 16.05 -6.38
CA THR A 241 -6.77 16.53 -6.75
C THR A 241 -6.29 15.84 -8.02
N PHE A 242 -5.68 16.60 -8.93
CA PHE A 242 -4.91 16.06 -10.04
C PHE A 242 -3.43 16.36 -9.81
N TRP A 243 -2.62 15.32 -9.63
CA TRP A 243 -1.17 15.46 -9.58
C TRP A 243 -0.55 14.76 -10.80
N GLY A 244 0.00 15.57 -11.70
CA GLY A 244 0.54 15.12 -12.97
C GLY A 244 1.96 14.55 -12.85
N GLY A 245 2.17 13.50 -12.06
CA GLY A 245 3.51 12.93 -11.83
C GLY A 245 4.25 12.47 -13.10
N ARG A 246 3.53 12.23 -14.20
CA ARG A 246 4.06 11.90 -15.54
C ARG A 246 3.51 12.80 -16.64
N GLU A 247 2.76 13.84 -16.28
CA GLU A 247 2.12 14.73 -17.25
C GLU A 247 3.13 15.82 -17.65
N GLY A 248 3.98 15.47 -18.60
CA GLY A 248 5.13 16.25 -19.04
C GLY A 248 6.02 15.40 -19.94
N TYR A 249 7.28 15.81 -20.11
CA TYR A 249 8.23 15.12 -20.97
C TYR A 249 9.57 14.89 -20.29
N GLN A 250 10.30 13.88 -20.77
CA GLN A 250 11.70 13.67 -20.42
C GLN A 250 12.65 14.38 -21.40
N THR A 251 12.24 14.51 -22.67
CA THR A 251 13.00 15.24 -23.69
C THR A 251 12.05 15.93 -24.66
N LEU A 252 12.41 17.13 -25.11
CA LEU A 252 11.65 17.88 -26.10
C LEU A 252 11.72 17.27 -27.51
N LEU A 253 12.76 16.48 -27.79
CA LEU A 253 13.00 15.94 -29.15
C LEU A 253 11.86 15.04 -29.67
N ASN A 254 11.08 14.44 -28.78
CA ASN A 254 9.98 13.54 -29.12
C ASN A 254 8.66 13.96 -28.46
N THR A 255 8.52 15.23 -28.10
CA THR A 255 7.33 15.77 -27.45
C THR A 255 6.77 16.91 -28.28
N ASP A 256 5.50 16.77 -28.67
CA ASP A 256 4.73 17.85 -29.24
C ASP A 256 3.99 18.59 -28.12
N MET A 257 4.28 19.88 -27.94
CA MET A 257 3.67 20.73 -26.93
C MET A 257 2.52 21.60 -27.48
N GLY A 258 2.24 21.52 -28.79
CA GLY A 258 1.32 22.40 -29.51
C GLY A 258 2.02 23.46 -30.35
#